data_AF-R9IDV7-F1
#
_entry.id   AF-R9IDV7-F1
#
_cell.length_a   1.000
_cell.length_b   1.000
_cell.length_c   1.000
_cell.angle_alpha   90.00
_cell.angle_beta   90.00
_cell.angle_gamma   90.00
#
_symmetry.space_group_name_H-M   'P 1'
#
loop_
_entity.id
_entity.type
_entity.pdbx_description
1 polymer ?
#
loop_
_entity_poly.entity_id
_entity_poly.type
_entity_poly.pdbx_seq_one_letter_code
_entity_poly.pdbx_strand_id
1 'polypeptide(L)'
;MAYIEKNIEYFNNLDQEIVLNICSALKRYYEFYQDEFPDLCEECEYIHGDVLKNYEEDPKSILECIDIGTYKFHKCNPDDEDIPVLNLGGDCDWSGDSGVRIAAKNNQLLFVGKWCDINLWSKGPRDIFDSMFNFANQD
;
A
#
# COMPACT_ATOMS: atom_id res chain seq x y z
N MET A 1 -16.52 -18.62 -0.22
CA MET A 1 -17.06 -17.25 -0.33
C MET A 1 -16.87 -16.48 0.96
N ALA A 2 -17.18 -17.08 2.13
CA ALA A 2 -16.98 -16.47 3.45
C ALA A 2 -15.62 -15.77 3.65
N TYR A 3 -14.50 -16.38 3.23
CA TYR A 3 -13.17 -15.74 3.30
C TYR A 3 -13.10 -14.40 2.54
N ILE A 4 -13.61 -14.35 1.30
CA ILE A 4 -13.59 -13.11 0.49
C ILE A 4 -14.50 -12.05 1.12
N GLU A 5 -15.70 -12.45 1.54
CA GLU A 5 -16.68 -11.54 2.17
C GLU A 5 -16.12 -10.90 3.44
N LYS A 6 -15.48 -11.69 4.31
CA LYS A 6 -14.81 -11.18 5.53
C LYS A 6 -13.72 -10.17 5.22
N ASN A 7 -12.91 -10.40 4.18
CA ASN A 7 -11.85 -9.46 3.81
C ASN A 7 -12.39 -8.18 3.15
N ILE A 8 -13.53 -8.25 2.48
CA ILE A 8 -14.24 -7.07 1.98
C ILE A 8 -14.85 -6.29 3.16
N GLU A 9 -15.47 -6.98 4.12
CA GLU A 9 -15.98 -6.35 5.35
C GLU A 9 -14.85 -5.68 6.13
N TYR A 10 -13.71 -6.36 6.26
CA TYR A 10 -12.49 -5.81 6.85
C TYR A 10 -12.03 -4.55 6.10
N PHE A 11 -11.96 -4.58 4.77
CA PHE A 11 -11.55 -3.43 3.97
C PHE A 11 -12.50 -2.22 4.13
N ASN A 12 -13.81 -2.47 4.19
CA ASN A 12 -14.80 -1.41 4.38
C ASN A 12 -14.79 -0.82 5.80
N ASN A 13 -14.15 -1.49 6.76
CA ASN A 13 -14.09 -1.11 8.17
C ASN A 13 -12.65 -1.09 8.68
N LEU A 14 -11.69 -0.68 7.84
CA LEU A 14 -10.28 -0.58 8.24
C LEU A 14 -10.14 0.34 9.46
N ASP A 15 -9.39 -0.14 10.45
CA ASP A 15 -9.04 0.66 11.62
C ASP A 15 -8.29 1.93 11.22
N GLN A 16 -8.54 3.03 11.92
CA GLN A 16 -7.87 4.30 11.61
C GLN A 16 -6.34 4.17 11.69
N GLU A 17 -5.83 3.33 12.59
CA GLU A 17 -4.40 3.07 12.74
C GLU A 17 -3.80 2.46 11.45
N ILE A 18 -4.43 1.44 10.86
CA ILE A 18 -3.90 0.82 9.64
C ILE A 18 -3.98 1.79 8.45
N VAL A 19 -5.02 2.62 8.37
CA VAL A 19 -5.12 3.66 7.34
C VAL A 19 -3.97 4.66 7.46
N LEU A 20 -3.67 5.15 8.66
CA LEU A 20 -2.57 6.09 8.88
C LEU A 20 -1.20 5.47 8.62
N ASN A 21 -1.02 4.19 8.98
CA ASN A 21 0.21 3.46 8.66
C ASN A 21 0.42 3.33 7.14
N ILE A 22 -0.66 3.06 6.39
CA ILE A 22 -0.63 3.06 4.92
C ILE A 22 -0.23 4.44 4.39
N CYS A 23 -0.84 5.52 4.89
CA CYS A 23 -0.53 6.88 4.44
C CYS A 23 0.94 7.25 4.71
N SER A 24 1.45 6.94 5.90
CA SER A 24 2.85 7.17 6.26
C SER A 24 3.83 6.37 5.40
N ALA A 25 3.47 5.14 5.03
CA ALA A 25 4.25 4.31 4.12
C ALA A 25 4.22 4.82 2.67
N LEU A 26 3.07 5.31 2.20
CA LEU A 26 2.94 5.96 0.89
C LEU A 26 3.74 7.25 0.82
N LYS A 27 3.80 8.03 1.91
CA LYS A 27 4.63 9.24 1.98
C LYS A 27 6.10 8.90 1.78
N ARG A 28 6.61 7.89 2.49
CA ARG A 28 7.99 7.41 2.32
C ARG A 28 8.25 6.93 0.89
N TYR A 29 7.27 6.27 0.28
CA TYR A 29 7.37 5.85 -1.12
C TYR A 29 7.43 7.05 -2.08
N TYR A 30 6.62 8.08 -1.84
CA TYR A 30 6.65 9.34 -2.59
C TYR A 30 7.99 10.07 -2.42
N GLU A 31 8.45 10.27 -1.19
CA GLU A 31 9.73 10.95 -0.89
C GLU A 31 10.92 10.26 -1.58
N PHE A 32 10.94 8.92 -1.58
CA PHE A 32 11.94 8.16 -2.32
C PHE A 32 11.91 8.46 -3.83
N TYR A 33 10.73 8.54 -4.44
CA TYR A 33 10.60 8.89 -5.87
C TYR A 33 10.91 10.35 -6.14
N GLN A 34 10.62 11.26 -5.21
CA GLN A 34 10.97 12.67 -5.35
C GLN A 34 12.48 12.86 -5.39
N ASP A 35 13.22 12.08 -4.60
CA ASP A 35 14.69 12.11 -4.58
C ASP A 35 15.31 11.44 -5.83
N GLU A 36 14.79 10.29 -6.27
CA GLU A 36 15.38 9.50 -7.35
C GLU A 36 14.88 9.89 -8.76
N PHE A 37 13.63 10.36 -8.85
CA PHE A 37 12.90 10.64 -10.09
C PHE A 37 12.02 11.91 -9.99
N PRO A 38 12.61 13.09 -9.71
CA PRO A 38 11.85 14.32 -9.42
C PRO A 38 10.86 14.71 -10.52
N ASP A 39 11.21 14.50 -11.80
CA ASP A 39 10.36 14.82 -12.94
C ASP A 39 8.98 14.11 -12.89
N LEU A 40 8.91 12.87 -12.36
CA LEU A 40 7.64 12.14 -12.21
C LEU A 40 6.79 12.72 -11.07
N CYS A 41 7.44 13.19 -10.00
CA CYS A 41 6.76 13.84 -8.89
C CYS A 41 6.24 15.24 -9.28
N GLU A 42 6.92 15.96 -10.16
CA GLU A 42 6.43 17.26 -10.67
C GLU A 42 5.07 17.13 -11.39
N GLU A 43 4.86 16.06 -12.17
CA GLU A 43 3.57 15.79 -12.82
C GLU A 43 2.47 15.49 -11.79
N CYS A 44 2.78 14.73 -10.75
CA CYS A 44 1.88 14.48 -9.62
C CYS A 44 1.51 15.79 -8.90
N GLU A 45 2.49 16.64 -8.60
CA GLU A 45 2.27 17.92 -7.92
C GLU A 45 1.49 18.92 -8.78
N TYR A 46 1.55 18.81 -10.11
CA TYR A 46 0.70 19.61 -11.00
C TYR A 46 -0.79 19.26 -10.83
N ILE A 47 -1.11 17.99 -10.57
CA ILE A 47 -2.49 17.50 -10.42
C ILE A 47 -3.01 17.75 -9.01
N HIS A 48 -2.19 17.46 -7.99
CA HIS A 48 -2.59 17.41 -6.58
C HIS A 48 -2.11 18.61 -5.74
N GLY A 49 -1.28 19.49 -6.32
CA GLY A 49 -0.58 20.53 -5.57
C GLY A 49 0.60 19.95 -4.79
N ASP A 50 1.06 20.69 -3.77
CA ASP A 50 2.18 20.28 -2.93
C ASP A 50 1.80 19.07 -2.05
N VAL A 51 2.13 17.87 -2.53
CA VAL A 51 1.76 16.58 -1.93
C VAL A 51 2.24 16.48 -0.48
N LEU A 52 3.48 16.88 -0.20
CA LEU A 52 4.05 16.79 1.14
C LEU A 52 3.40 17.81 2.09
N LYS A 53 3.17 19.03 1.64
CA LYS A 53 2.47 20.03 2.47
C LYS A 53 1.02 19.60 2.76
N ASN A 54 0.30 19.09 1.76
CA ASN A 54 -1.06 18.59 1.94
C ASN A 54 -1.09 17.43 2.95
N TYR A 55 -0.08 16.54 2.92
CA TYR A 55 0.06 15.46 3.89
C TYR A 55 0.26 15.98 5.32
N GLU A 56 1.08 17.01 5.52
CA GLU A 56 1.31 17.60 6.85
C GLU A 56 0.03 18.22 7.44
N GLU A 57 -0.89 18.69 6.59
CA GLU A 57 -2.22 19.18 7.00
C GLU A 57 -3.22 18.03 7.27
N ASP A 58 -3.29 17.05 6.37
CA ASP A 58 -4.05 15.81 6.52
C ASP A 58 -3.29 14.62 5.90
N PRO A 59 -2.81 13.65 6.70
CA PRO A 59 -2.09 12.48 6.19
C PRO A 59 -2.86 11.68 5.15
N LYS A 60 -4.19 11.74 5.14
CA LYS A 60 -5.02 10.99 4.17
C LYS A 60 -5.02 11.61 2.78
N SER A 61 -4.59 12.86 2.63
CA SER A 61 -4.53 13.55 1.32
C SER A 61 -3.69 12.78 0.30
N ILE A 62 -2.64 12.07 0.73
CA ILE A 62 -1.80 11.26 -0.16
C ILE A 62 -2.56 10.12 -0.85
N LEU A 63 -3.73 9.73 -0.34
CA LEU A 63 -4.58 8.73 -0.99
C LEU A 63 -5.24 9.27 -2.27
N GLU A 64 -5.31 10.59 -2.47
CA GLU A 64 -5.83 11.20 -3.70
C GLU A 64 -4.94 10.91 -4.91
N CYS A 65 -3.66 10.64 -4.66
CA CYS A 65 -2.67 10.27 -5.66
C CYS A 65 -2.63 8.76 -5.98
N ILE A 66 -3.53 7.97 -5.39
CA ILE A 66 -3.54 6.50 -5.48
C ILE A 66 -4.80 6.03 -6.19
N ASP A 67 -4.64 5.24 -7.25
CA ASP A 67 -5.74 4.56 -7.92
C ASP A 67 -5.69 3.04 -7.69
N ILE A 68 -6.59 2.53 -6.84
CA ILE A 68 -6.64 1.09 -6.53
C ILE A 68 -7.47 0.33 -7.57
N GLY A 69 -6.79 -0.38 -8.48
CA GLY A 69 -7.45 -1.18 -9.51
C GLY A 69 -7.77 -2.63 -9.12
N THR A 70 -7.08 -3.20 -8.13
CA THR A 70 -7.19 -4.64 -7.81
C THR A 70 -7.17 -4.93 -6.30
N TYR A 71 -7.94 -5.93 -5.90
CA TYR A 71 -7.88 -6.55 -4.57
C TYR A 71 -7.70 -8.07 -4.73
N LYS A 72 -6.49 -8.58 -4.42
CA LYS A 72 -6.09 -9.96 -4.75
C LYS A 72 -6.14 -10.92 -3.56
N PHE A 73 -6.98 -11.94 -3.66
CA PHE A 73 -7.08 -13.01 -2.66
C PHE A 73 -6.26 -14.24 -3.06
N HIS A 74 -5.33 -14.64 -2.19
CA HIS A 74 -4.60 -15.90 -2.33
C HIS A 74 -5.27 -16.98 -1.48
N LYS A 75 -5.13 -18.24 -1.88
CA LYS A 75 -5.62 -19.37 -1.10
C LYS A 75 -4.85 -19.48 0.22
N CYS A 76 -5.56 -19.41 1.34
CA CYS A 76 -5.04 -19.66 2.68
C CYS A 76 -5.28 -21.11 3.11
N ASN A 77 -4.71 -21.51 4.27
CA ASN A 77 -5.13 -22.74 4.92
C ASN A 77 -6.51 -22.52 5.57
N PRO A 78 -7.33 -23.57 5.73
CA PRO A 78 -8.62 -23.48 6.41
C PRO A 78 -8.53 -22.86 7.81
N ASP A 79 -7.45 -23.15 8.54
CA ASP A 79 -7.23 -22.65 9.91
C ASP A 79 -6.90 -21.14 9.94
N ASP A 80 -6.57 -20.54 8.80
CA ASP A 80 -6.16 -19.14 8.67
C ASP A 80 -7.29 -18.25 8.07
N GLU A 81 -8.46 -18.80 7.75
CA GLU A 81 -9.56 -18.08 7.07
C GLU A 81 -10.14 -16.90 7.88
N ASP A 82 -9.93 -16.89 9.20
CA ASP A 82 -10.38 -15.81 10.09
C ASP A 82 -9.37 -14.66 10.21
N ILE A 83 -8.16 -14.80 9.66
CA ILE A 83 -7.16 -13.75 9.68
C ILE A 83 -7.41 -12.80 8.49
N PRO A 84 -7.73 -11.51 8.74
CA PRO A 84 -7.97 -10.56 7.66
C PRO A 84 -6.67 -10.20 6.95
N VAL A 85 -6.76 -9.96 5.65
CA VAL A 85 -5.69 -9.54 4.77
C VAL A 85 -6.14 -8.38 3.89
N LEU A 86 -5.22 -7.46 3.63
CA LEU A 86 -5.33 -6.44 2.61
C LEU A 86 -4.27 -6.75 1.56
N ASN A 87 -4.62 -6.75 0.27
CA ASN A 87 -3.68 -7.08 -0.80
C ASN A 87 -4.06 -6.32 -2.07
N LEU A 88 -3.94 -5.00 -1.98
CA LEU A 88 -4.35 -4.06 -3.01
C LEU A 88 -3.21 -3.85 -4.00
N GLY A 89 -3.55 -3.76 -5.27
CA GLY A 89 -2.63 -3.34 -6.33
C GLY A 89 -3.29 -2.26 -7.17
N GLY A 90 -2.52 -1.28 -7.58
CA GLY A 90 -3.03 -0.12 -8.28
C GLY A 90 -1.93 0.70 -8.92
N ASP A 91 -2.27 1.92 -9.28
CA ASP A 91 -1.34 2.93 -9.77
C ASP A 91 -1.11 4.03 -8.72
N CYS A 92 -0.05 4.80 -8.90
CA CYS A 92 0.15 6.05 -8.19
C CYS A 92 0.85 7.07 -9.08
N ASP A 93 0.40 8.32 -9.00
CA ASP A 93 0.70 9.36 -9.98
C ASP A 93 2.20 9.74 -10.06
N TRP A 94 3.00 9.36 -9.08
CA TRP A 94 4.44 9.67 -9.03
C TRP A 94 5.37 8.52 -9.46
N SER A 95 4.84 7.33 -9.81
CA SER A 95 5.69 6.15 -10.06
C SER A 95 5.72 5.66 -11.51
N GLY A 96 5.09 6.41 -12.43
CA GLY A 96 4.89 5.98 -13.81
C GLY A 96 4.26 4.58 -13.86
N ASP A 97 4.77 3.71 -14.73
CA ASP A 97 4.27 2.33 -14.91
C ASP A 97 4.57 1.38 -13.72
N SER A 98 5.27 1.84 -12.68
CA SER A 98 5.66 0.97 -11.55
C SER A 98 4.49 0.63 -10.63
N GLY A 99 3.49 1.51 -10.58
CA GLY A 99 2.31 1.41 -9.73
C GLY A 99 2.60 1.22 -8.24
N VAL A 100 1.58 0.74 -7.54
CA VAL A 100 1.63 0.54 -6.08
C VAL A 100 1.06 -0.81 -5.66
N ARG A 101 1.67 -1.38 -4.62
CA ARG A 101 1.17 -2.54 -3.88
C ARG A 101 1.03 -2.16 -2.41
N ILE A 102 -0.14 -2.42 -1.83
CA ILE A 102 -0.40 -2.22 -0.40
C ILE A 102 -0.85 -3.56 0.16
N ALA A 103 -0.08 -4.10 1.10
CA ALA A 103 -0.37 -5.40 1.69
C ALA A 103 -0.31 -5.36 3.23
N ALA A 104 -1.36 -5.86 3.87
CA ALA A 104 -1.45 -5.99 5.31
C ALA A 104 -2.02 -7.38 5.68
N LYS A 105 -1.68 -7.86 6.87
CA LYS A 105 -2.28 -9.07 7.44
C LYS A 105 -2.48 -8.87 8.93
N ASN A 106 -3.66 -9.20 9.43
CA ASN A 106 -3.99 -9.09 10.85
C ASN A 106 -3.72 -7.67 11.42
N ASN A 107 -4.16 -6.62 10.71
CA ASN A 107 -3.89 -5.21 11.03
C ASN A 107 -2.41 -4.80 11.07
N GLN A 108 -1.49 -5.64 10.61
CA GLN A 108 -0.09 -5.28 10.46
C GLN A 108 0.18 -4.96 9.00
N LEU A 109 0.64 -3.74 8.74
CA LEU A 109 1.12 -3.35 7.43
C LEU A 109 2.42 -4.10 7.13
N LEU A 110 2.42 -4.90 6.06
CA LEU A 110 3.54 -5.74 5.70
C LEU A 110 4.30 -5.20 4.49
N PHE A 111 3.61 -4.55 3.55
CA PHE A 111 4.22 -4.03 2.34
C PHE A 111 3.54 -2.76 1.83
N VAL A 112 4.36 -1.76 1.48
CA VAL A 112 3.97 -0.66 0.59
C VAL A 112 5.14 -0.38 -0.34
N GLY A 113 4.89 -0.21 -1.63
CA GLY A 113 5.92 0.11 -2.61
C GLY A 113 5.46 -0.23 -4.02
N LYS A 114 6.40 -0.36 -4.96
CA LYS A 114 6.11 -0.69 -6.36
C LYS A 114 5.29 -1.97 -6.51
N TRP A 115 4.55 -2.06 -7.61
CA TRP A 115 3.79 -3.26 -7.93
C TRP A 115 4.69 -4.52 -7.95
N CYS A 116 4.25 -5.55 -7.24
CA CYS A 116 4.84 -6.88 -7.29
C CYS A 116 3.80 -7.94 -6.90
N ASP A 117 4.01 -9.18 -7.33
CA ASP A 117 3.13 -10.29 -6.97
C ASP A 117 3.46 -10.81 -5.56
N ILE A 118 2.59 -10.50 -4.59
CA ILE A 118 2.75 -10.88 -3.19
C ILE A 118 1.66 -11.87 -2.77
N ASN A 119 2.09 -13.03 -2.29
CA ASN A 119 1.24 -14.00 -1.59
C ASN A 119 1.46 -13.94 -0.06
N LEU A 120 0.51 -13.32 0.65
CA LEU A 120 0.52 -13.11 2.12
C LEU A 120 0.44 -14.41 2.95
N TRP A 121 0.06 -15.52 2.31
CA TRP A 121 0.01 -16.84 2.92
C TRP A 121 1.24 -17.68 2.61
N SER A 122 2.07 -17.26 1.66
CA SER A 122 3.30 -17.96 1.38
C SER A 122 4.28 -17.81 2.55
N LYS A 123 4.89 -18.93 2.96
CA LYS A 123 6.03 -18.96 3.88
C LYS A 123 7.37 -18.78 3.12
N GLY A 124 7.28 -18.42 1.83
CA GLY A 124 8.39 -18.18 0.90
C GLY A 124 9.13 -16.88 1.22
N PRO A 125 10.27 -16.62 0.55
CA PRO A 125 11.35 -15.82 1.08
C PRO A 125 10.86 -14.45 1.54
N ARG A 126 11.29 -14.09 2.75
CA ARG A 126 11.03 -12.79 3.38
C ARG A 126 11.53 -11.64 2.50
N ASP A 127 12.38 -11.91 1.51
CA ASP A 127 13.02 -10.99 0.58
C ASP A 127 12.12 -9.94 -0.08
N ILE A 128 10.83 -10.22 -0.35
CA ILE A 128 9.93 -9.17 -0.88
C ILE A 128 9.47 -8.22 0.22
N PHE A 129 9.17 -8.73 1.40
CA PHE A 129 8.81 -7.92 2.58
C PHE A 129 10.03 -7.29 3.26
N ASP A 130 11.22 -7.84 3.07
CA ASP A 130 12.51 -7.32 3.53
C ASP A 130 13.25 -6.56 2.39
N SER A 131 12.53 -6.21 1.32
CA SER A 131 13.07 -5.46 0.18
C SER A 131 13.42 -4.03 0.58
N MET A 132 14.51 -3.49 0.02
CA MET A 132 14.84 -2.06 0.14
C MET A 132 13.72 -1.14 -0.39
N PHE A 133 12.82 -1.67 -1.21
CA PHE A 133 11.66 -0.96 -1.77
C PHE A 133 10.35 -1.31 -1.04
N ASN A 134 10.44 -1.88 0.17
CA ASN A 134 9.31 -1.95 1.08
C ASN A 134 9.33 -0.77 2.05
N PHE A 135 8.33 0.08 1.95
CA PHE A 135 8.14 1.29 2.73
C PHE A 135 7.14 1.09 3.88
N ALA A 136 6.71 -0.14 4.19
CA ALA A 136 5.81 -0.39 5.31
C ALA A 136 6.46 -0.09 6.67
N ASN A 137 7.71 -0.51 6.89
CA ASN A 137 8.45 -0.32 8.14
C ASN A 137 9.92 -0.02 7.81
N GLN A 138 10.31 1.25 7.91
CA GLN A 138 11.70 1.69 7.90
C GLN A 138 11.79 2.67 9.07
N ASP A 139 12.63 2.32 10.05
CA ASP A 139 12.92 3.11 11.25
C ASP A 139 13.63 4.44 10.90
#